data_AF-A0A952RWR2-F1
#
_entry.id   AF-A0A952RWR2-F1
#
_cell.length_a   1.000
_cell.length_b   1.000
_cell.length_c   1.000
_cell.angle_alpha   90.00
_cell.angle_beta   90.00
_cell.angle_gamma   90.00
#
_symmetry.space_group_name_H-M   'P 1'
#
loop_
_entity.id
_entity.type
_entity.pdbx_description
1 polymer ?
#
loop_
_entity_poly.entity_id
_entity_poly.type
_entity_poly.pdbx_seq_one_letter_code
_entity_poly.pdbx_strand_id
1 'polypeptide(L)' 'MKKPGIAKELFVLLLAAFCVAFSIATIMGLASYLFGFEFEMEGAAVPNDPPALVLFAVIAIVSGALLKWMLRDIPEAD' A
#
# COMPACT_ATOMS: atom_id res chain seq x y z
N MET A 1 0.37 -30.81 0.58
CA MET A 1 0.80 -29.53 1.19
C MET A 1 -0.28 -29.06 2.15
N LYS A 2 0.06 -28.60 3.36
CA LYS A 2 -0.94 -28.09 4.33
C LYS A 2 -1.49 -26.77 3.78
N LYS A 3 -2.82 -26.65 3.66
CA LYS A 3 -3.47 -25.39 3.29
C LYS A 3 -2.93 -24.26 4.17
N PRO A 4 -2.59 -23.09 3.61
CA PRO A 4 -2.28 -21.94 4.45
C PRO A 4 -3.45 -21.70 5.41
N GLY A 5 -3.16 -21.48 6.69
CA GLY A 5 -4.22 -21.23 7.67
C GLY A 5 -4.95 -19.92 7.35
N ILE A 6 -6.24 -19.83 7.67
CA ILE A 6 -7.11 -18.64 7.47
C ILE A 6 -6.43 -17.33 7.92
N ALA A 7 -5.66 -17.36 9.01
CA ALA A 7 -4.93 -16.19 9.50
C ALA A 7 -3.90 -15.64 8.49
N LYS A 8 -3.21 -16.52 7.73
CA LYS A 8 -2.24 -16.11 6.71
C LYS A 8 -2.96 -15.45 5.52
N GLU A 9 -4.07 -16.00 5.08
CA GLU A 9 -4.86 -15.46 3.97
C GLU A 9 -5.42 -14.07 4.33
N LEU A 10 -6.02 -13.94 5.52
CA LEU A 10 -6.55 -12.66 6.00
C LEU A 10 -5.44 -11.61 6.13
N PHE A 11 -4.26 -11.99 6.64
CA PHE A 11 -3.12 -11.09 6.75
C PHE A 11 -2.67 -10.58 5.37
N VAL A 12 -2.54 -11.47 4.39
CA VAL A 12 -2.14 -11.10 3.02
C VAL A 12 -3.16 -10.15 2.39
N LEU A 13 -4.45 -10.39 2.61
CA LEU A 13 -5.53 -9.53 2.12
C LEU A 13 -5.48 -8.13 2.74
N LEU A 14 -5.26 -8.05 4.06
CA LEU A 14 -5.09 -6.78 4.77
C LEU A 14 -3.82 -6.04 4.31
N LEU A 15 -2.71 -6.75 4.15
CA LEU A 15 -1.46 -6.19 3.64
C LEU A 15 -1.63 -5.65 2.20
N ALA A 16 -2.36 -6.38 1.35
CA ALA A 16 -2.68 -5.94 0.00
C ALA A 16 -3.52 -4.65 0.00
N ALA A 17 -4.58 -4.60 0.81
CA ALA A 17 -5.41 -3.41 0.95
C ALA A 17 -4.58 -2.21 1.44
N PHE A 18 -3.69 -2.43 2.40
CA PHE A 18 -2.76 -1.42 2.92
C PHE A 18 -1.80 -0.90 1.83
N CYS A 19 -1.20 -1.79 1.04
CA CYS A 19 -0.33 -1.41 -0.09
C CYS A 19 -1.06 -0.52 -1.11
N VAL A 20 -2.30 -0.86 -1.44
CA VAL A 20 -3.13 -0.08 -2.38
C VAL A 20 -3.43 1.30 -1.81
N ALA A 21 -3.89 1.37 -0.56
CA ALA A 21 -4.22 2.64 0.09
C ALA A 21 -3.00 3.59 0.15
N PHE A 22 -1.83 3.09 0.55
CA PHE A 22 -0.60 3.88 0.61
C PHE A 22 -0.11 4.32 -0.77
N SER A 23 -0.23 3.46 -1.78
CA SER A 23 0.12 3.82 -3.16
C SER A 23 -0.78 4.95 -3.68
N ILE A 24 -2.08 4.87 -3.43
CA ILE A 24 -3.04 5.93 -3.79
C ILE A 24 -2.69 7.23 -3.06
N ALA A 25 -2.47 7.19 -1.74
CA ALA A 25 -2.10 8.37 -0.96
C ALA A 25 -0.79 9.00 -1.45
N THR A 26 0.20 8.18 -1.82
CA THR A 26 1.47 8.65 -2.39
C THR A 26 1.25 9.34 -3.73
N ILE A 27 0.44 8.77 -4.62
CA ILE A 27 0.14 9.34 -5.94
C ILE A 27 -0.64 10.65 -5.80
N MET A 28 -1.67 10.68 -4.94
CA MET A 28 -2.45 11.90 -4.68
C MET A 28 -1.58 12.99 -4.08
N GLY A 29 -0.72 12.64 -3.13
CA GLY A 29 0.24 13.57 -2.55
C GLY A 29 1.26 14.11 -3.56
N LEU A 30 1.80 13.25 -4.43
CA LEU A 30 2.67 13.67 -5.52
C LEU A 30 1.95 14.59 -6.50
N ALA A 31 0.70 14.26 -6.85
CA ALA A 31 -0.10 15.07 -7.76
C ALA A 31 -0.42 16.44 -7.14
N SER A 32 -0.70 16.49 -5.84
CA SER A 32 -0.87 17.74 -5.08
C SER A 32 0.41 18.57 -5.11
N TYR A 33 1.56 17.96 -4.82
CA TYR A 33 2.85 18.65 -4.78
C TYR A 33 3.32 19.15 -6.17
N LEU A 34 3.16 18.34 -7.22
CA LEU A 34 3.64 18.67 -8.56
C LEU A 34 2.71 19.59 -9.35
N PHE A 35 1.39 19.47 -9.17
CA PHE A 35 0.40 20.17 -9.98
C PHE A 35 -0.47 21.16 -9.19
N GLY A 36 -0.31 21.24 -7.86
CA GLY A 36 -1.10 22.13 -7.01
C GLY A 36 -2.55 21.68 -6.82
N PHE A 37 -2.87 20.39 -7.04
CA PHE A 37 -4.20 19.87 -6.77
C PHE A 37 -4.46 19.76 -5.27
N GLU A 38 -5.52 20.40 -4.77
CA GLU A 38 -5.98 20.22 -3.39
C GLU A 38 -6.97 19.05 -3.35
N PHE A 39 -6.53 17.93 -2.79
CA PHE A 39 -7.40 16.78 -2.54
C PHE A 39 -7.91 16.85 -1.11
N GLU A 40 -9.14 17.36 -0.92
CA GLU A 40 -9.84 17.24 0.35
C GLU A 40 -10.41 15.82 0.49
N MET A 41 -9.70 14.96 1.21
CA MET A 41 -10.29 13.70 1.68
C MET A 41 -10.81 13.90 3.11
N GLU A 42 -12.13 13.86 3.29
CA GLU A 42 -12.75 13.86 4.62
C GLU A 42 -12.11 12.76 5.49
N GLY A 43 -11.45 13.17 6.58
CA GLY A 43 -10.85 12.26 7.55
C GLY A 43 -9.44 11.75 7.24
N ALA A 44 -8.80 12.15 6.13
CA ALA A 44 -7.41 11.80 5.84
C ALA A 44 -6.63 12.97 5.24
N ALA A 45 -5.62 13.46 5.98
CA ALA A 45 -4.67 14.41 5.42
C ALA A 45 -3.82 13.69 4.35
N VAL A 46 -4.01 14.07 3.08
CA VAL A 46 -3.14 13.63 2.00
C VAL A 46 -1.79 14.34 2.19
N PRO A 47 -0.69 13.62 2.45
CA PRO A 47 0.60 14.25 2.65
C PRO A 47 1.02 14.96 1.36
N ASN A 48 1.40 16.22 1.44
CA ASN A 48 1.88 17.00 0.30
C ASN A 48 3.29 17.59 0.56
N ASP A 49 3.86 17.40 1.75
CA ASP A 49 5.24 17.77 2.04
C ASP A 49 6.22 16.70 1.52
N PRO A 50 7.38 17.10 0.95
CA PRO A 50 8.33 16.15 0.37
C PRO A 50 8.80 15.03 1.31
N PRO A 51 9.12 15.30 2.61
CA PRO A 51 9.50 14.24 3.54
C PRO A 51 8.40 13.17 3.73
N ALA A 52 7.14 13.58 3.90
CA ALA A 52 6.04 12.63 4.05
C ALA A 52 5.80 11.83 2.76
N LEU A 53 5.90 12.46 1.58
CA LEU A 53 5.80 11.76 0.29
C LEU A 53 6.87 10.67 0.14
N VAL A 54 8.12 10.98 0.51
CA VAL A 54 9.22 10.01 0.49
C VAL A 54 8.94 8.87 1.46
N LEU A 55 8.48 9.16 2.67
CA LEU A 55 8.12 8.13 3.65
C LEU A 55 7.00 7.22 3.13
N PHE A 56 5.95 7.78 2.56
CA PHE A 56 4.83 7.04 1.99
C PHE A 56 5.27 6.16 0.81
N ALA A 57 6.13 6.68 -0.07
CA ALA A 57 6.72 5.91 -1.16
C ALA A 57 7.55 4.73 -0.66
N VAL A 58 8.39 4.94 0.37
CA VAL A 58 9.17 3.85 0.99
C VAL A 58 8.25 2.78 1.58
N ILE A 59 7.21 3.18 2.32
CA ILE A 59 6.23 2.25 2.89
C ILE A 59 5.54 1.44 1.78
N ALA A 60 5.09 2.09 0.70
CA ALA A 60 4.44 1.43 -0.43
C ALA A 60 5.37 0.40 -1.10
N ILE A 61 6.63 0.75 -1.34
CA ILE A 61 7.62 -0.15 -1.96
C ILE A 61 7.92 -1.35 -1.05
N VAL A 62 8.20 -1.11 0.22
CA VAL A 62 8.54 -2.18 1.19
C VAL A 62 7.36 -3.12 1.40
N SER A 63 6.15 -2.57 1.58
CA SER A 63 4.93 -3.36 1.77
C SER A 63 4.59 -4.16 0.51
N GLY A 64 4.76 -3.56 -0.68
CA GLY A 64 4.57 -4.26 -1.95
C GLY A 64 5.59 -5.38 -2.19
N ALA A 65 6.85 -5.18 -1.82
CA ALA A 65 7.87 -6.22 -1.88
C ALA A 65 7.57 -7.38 -0.92
N LEU A 66 7.15 -7.07 0.30
CA LEU A 66 6.71 -8.06 1.29
C LEU A 66 5.49 -8.83 0.78
N LEU A 67 4.48 -8.14 0.26
CA LEU A 67 3.29 -8.76 -0.31
C LEU A 67 3.66 -9.71 -1.47
N LYS A 68 4.52 -9.26 -2.40
CA LYS A 68 5.03 -10.09 -3.49
C LYS A 68 5.73 -11.35 -2.97
N TRP A 69 6.55 -11.21 -1.92
CA TRP A 69 7.22 -12.35 -1.30
C TRP A 69 6.21 -13.33 -0.70
N MET A 70 5.23 -12.84 0.06
CA MET A 70 4.22 -13.69 0.69
C MET A 70 3.29 -14.37 -0.32
N LEU A 71 2.96 -13.70 -1.43
CA LEU A 71 2.15 -14.28 -2.51
C LEU A 71 2.88 -15.44 -3.22
N ARG A 72 4.21 -15.39 -3.34
CA ARG A 72 5.00 -16.53 -3.88
C ARG A 72 4.89 -17.79 -3.02
N ASP A 73 4.69 -17.61 -1.71
CA ASP A 73 4.56 -18.71 -0.76
C ASP A 73 3.12 -19.26 -0.66
N ILE A 74 2.19 -18.73 -1.46
CA ILE A 74 0.85 -19.30 -1.63
C ILE A 74 0.89 -20.14 -2.91
N PRO A 75 0.76 -21.47 -2.84
CA PRO A 75 0.63 -22.26 -4.06
C PRO A 75 -0.60 -21.73 -4.82
N GLU A 76 -0.43 -21.44 -6.12
CA GLU A 76 -1.53 -21.06 -7.00
C GLU A 76 -2.66 -22.07 -6.79
N ALA A 77 -3.81 -21.58 -6.31
CA ALA A 77 -4.98 -22.40 -6.19
C ALA A 77 -5.41 -22.72 -7.63
N ASP A 78 -5.23 -23.99 -8.02
CA ASP A 78 -5.89 -24.58 -9.19
C ASP A 78 -7.39 -24.22 -9.23
#